data_AF-A0A9E6SX27-F1
#
_entry.id   AF-A0A9E6SX27-F1
#
_cell.length_a   1.000
_cell.length_b   1.000
_cell.length_c   1.000
_cell.angle_alpha   90.00
_cell.angle_beta   90.00
_cell.angle_gamma   90.00
#
_symmetry.space_group_name_H-M   'P 1'
#
loop_
_entity.id
_entity.type
_entity.pdbx_description
1 polymer ?
#
loop_
_entity_poly.entity_id
_entity_poly.type
_entity_poly.pdbx_seq_one_letter_code
_entity_poly.pdbx_strand_id
1 'polypeptide(L)'
;MSSKDKEAALKRGQARSSEIERKTLAAMTTIEAEMKANGGVYPANGGAVSKNEVARRAEISPSTLFSPKQRALGDRVLQWVEDLEQKAGTGRMRVQRTYAQRAEDWKTEYLAIVDNYRKSELLLQSAQSERDEALALVEKLKAENAALIEQLRIVGTSKITSFPKRKN
;
A
#
# COMPACT_ATOMS: atom_id res chain seq x y z
N MET A 1 45.07 37.26 -18.22
CA MET A 1 44.40 35.95 -18.11
C MET A 1 45.03 35.00 -19.10
N SER A 2 45.66 33.92 -18.62
CA SER A 2 46.34 32.93 -19.46
C SER A 2 45.31 32.11 -20.25
N SER A 3 45.69 31.59 -21.42
CA SER A 3 44.84 30.70 -22.24
C SER A 3 44.31 29.50 -21.43
N LYS A 4 45.14 28.99 -20.51
CA LYS A 4 44.79 27.87 -19.61
C LYS A 4 43.67 28.23 -18.63
N ASP A 5 43.59 29.48 -18.17
CA ASP A 5 42.54 29.91 -17.24
C ASP A 5 41.18 30.00 -17.93
N LYS A 6 41.17 30.41 -19.21
CA LYS A 6 39.96 30.46 -20.04
C LYS A 6 39.41 29.07 -20.33
N GLU A 7 40.27 28.12 -20.67
CA GLU A 7 39.89 26.72 -20.90
C GLU A 7 39.37 26.04 -19.62
N ALA A 8 40.04 26.27 -18.48
CA ALA A 8 39.59 25.73 -17.20
C ALA A 8 38.23 26.31 -16.76
N ALA A 9 38.02 27.62 -16.97
CA ALA A 9 36.73 28.27 -16.72
C ALA A 9 35.61 27.70 -17.62
N LEU A 10 35.92 27.44 -18.90
CA LEU A 10 34.97 26.84 -19.83
C LEU A 10 34.59 25.41 -19.41
N LYS A 11 35.56 24.56 -19.05
CA LYS A 11 35.31 23.19 -18.57
C LYS A 11 34.46 23.16 -17.32
N ARG A 12 34.76 24.00 -16.31
CA ARG A 12 33.93 24.13 -15.10
C ARG A 12 32.52 24.61 -15.43
N GLY A 13 32.42 25.55 -16.38
CA GLY A 13 31.15 26.08 -16.86
C GLY A 13 30.27 25.02 -17.54
N GLN A 14 30.86 24.09 -18.29
CA GLN A 14 30.18 22.97 -18.93
C GLN A 14 29.77 21.89 -17.91
N ALA A 15 30.68 21.49 -17.02
CA ALA A 15 30.39 20.50 -15.98
C ALA A 15 29.21 20.95 -15.09
N ARG A 16 29.18 22.22 -14.70
CA ARG A 16 28.05 22.79 -13.94
C ARG A 16 26.74 22.78 -14.72
N SER A 17 26.77 23.03 -16.03
CA SER A 17 25.57 22.94 -16.87
C SER A 17 25.02 21.52 -16.92
N SER A 18 25.87 20.53 -17.14
CA SER A 18 25.47 19.12 -17.18
C SER A 18 24.93 18.62 -15.84
N GLU A 19 25.50 19.10 -14.72
CA GLU A 19 24.98 18.76 -13.39
C GLU A 19 23.57 19.32 -13.16
N ILE A 20 23.33 20.57 -13.55
CA ILE A 20 22.01 21.22 -13.45
C ILE A 20 20.99 20.45 -14.29
N GLU A 21 21.34 20.08 -15.52
CA GLU A 21 20.48 19.29 -16.39
C GLU A 21 20.11 17.94 -15.75
N ARG A 22 21.10 17.20 -15.26
CA ARG A 22 20.86 15.91 -14.58
C ARG A 22 19.92 16.05 -13.38
N LYS A 23 20.14 17.05 -12.52
CA LYS A 23 19.29 17.31 -11.35
C LYS A 23 17.86 17.65 -11.76
N THR A 24 17.71 18.45 -12.81
CA THR A 24 16.41 18.88 -13.35
C THR A 24 15.63 17.69 -13.89
N LEU A 25 16.28 16.83 -14.69
CA LEU A 25 15.65 15.62 -15.23
C LEU A 25 15.27 14.63 -14.13
N ALA A 26 16.14 14.42 -13.13
CA ALA A 26 15.82 13.59 -11.98
C ALA A 26 14.58 14.10 -11.22
N ALA A 27 14.49 15.41 -11.01
CA ALA A 27 13.34 16.03 -10.37
C ALA A 27 12.04 15.82 -11.17
N MET A 28 12.09 15.95 -12.51
CA MET A 28 10.94 15.66 -13.38
C MET A 28 10.46 14.22 -13.23
N THR A 29 11.38 13.25 -13.25
CA THR A 29 11.06 11.83 -13.05
C THR A 29 10.48 11.55 -11.66
N THR A 30 11.01 12.18 -10.61
CA THR A 30 10.46 12.05 -9.26
C THR A 30 9.03 12.60 -9.17
N ILE A 31 8.78 13.78 -9.77
CA ILE A 31 7.45 14.38 -9.81
C ILE A 31 6.46 13.46 -10.53
N GLU A 32 6.84 12.88 -11.67
CA GLU A 32 5.99 11.91 -12.39
C GLU A 32 5.67 10.67 -11.54
N ALA A 33 6.65 10.13 -10.83
CA ALA A 33 6.45 8.98 -9.94
C ALA A 33 5.51 9.32 -8.77
N GLU A 34 5.66 10.49 -8.16
CA GLU A 34 4.79 10.99 -7.10
C GLU A 34 3.36 11.24 -7.58
N MET A 35 3.19 11.81 -8.78
CA MET A 35 1.88 11.98 -9.40
C MET A 35 1.25 10.61 -9.66
N LYS A 36 1.99 9.65 -10.22
CA LYS A 36 1.49 8.29 -10.46
C LYS A 36 1.05 7.59 -9.18
N ALA A 37 1.84 7.71 -8.10
CA ALA A 37 1.51 7.14 -6.79
C ALA A 37 0.26 7.78 -6.16
N ASN A 38 -0.01 9.06 -6.45
CA ASN A 38 -1.14 9.81 -5.93
C ASN A 38 -2.32 9.91 -6.92
N GLY A 39 -2.46 8.94 -7.83
CA GLY A 39 -3.61 8.86 -8.73
C GLY A 39 -3.66 9.99 -9.77
N GLY A 40 -2.50 10.44 -10.24
CA GLY A 40 -2.35 11.51 -11.23
C GLY A 40 -2.25 12.92 -10.64
N VAL A 41 -2.34 13.07 -9.31
CA VAL A 41 -2.32 14.38 -8.64
C VAL A 41 -0.95 14.60 -7.99
N TYR A 42 -0.36 15.77 -8.22
CA TYR A 42 0.90 16.12 -7.55
C TYR A 42 0.65 16.38 -6.04
N PRO A 43 1.39 15.76 -5.11
CA PRO A 43 1.10 15.87 -3.68
C PRO A 43 1.57 17.20 -3.04
N ALA A 44 2.51 17.90 -3.67
CA ALA A 44 3.10 19.11 -3.13
C ALA A 44 2.59 20.38 -3.83
N ASN A 45 2.93 21.55 -3.29
CA ASN A 45 2.63 22.86 -3.88
C ASN A 45 1.14 23.05 -4.29
N GLY A 46 0.22 22.54 -3.47
CA GLY A 46 -1.22 22.63 -3.73
C GLY A 46 -1.69 21.89 -5.00
N GLY A 47 -0.91 20.91 -5.49
CA GLY A 47 -1.22 20.16 -6.71
C GLY A 47 -0.65 20.77 -7.99
N ALA A 48 -0.01 21.93 -7.92
CA ALA A 48 0.52 22.62 -9.09
C ALA A 48 2.00 22.31 -9.31
N VAL A 49 2.33 21.83 -10.50
CA VAL A 49 3.71 21.71 -10.98
C VAL A 49 4.02 22.94 -11.82
N SER A 50 5.11 23.64 -11.52
CA SER A 50 5.57 24.81 -12.26
C SER A 50 7.07 24.73 -12.50
N LYS A 51 7.61 25.56 -13.40
CA LYS A 51 9.07 25.65 -13.63
C LYS A 51 9.86 25.96 -12.34
N ASN A 52 9.30 26.79 -11.46
CA ASN A 52 9.88 27.08 -10.15
C ASN A 52 9.83 25.87 -9.21
N GLU A 53 8.76 25.09 -9.27
CA GLU A 53 8.63 23.87 -8.48
C GLU A 53 9.65 22.83 -8.93
N VAL A 54 9.86 22.65 -10.23
CA VAL A 54 10.92 21.77 -10.75
C VAL A 54 12.31 22.24 -10.30
N ALA A 55 12.60 23.55 -10.36
CA ALA A 55 13.85 24.09 -9.86
C ALA A 55 14.06 23.83 -8.35
N ARG A 56 13.00 24.00 -7.55
CA ARG A 56 13.01 23.71 -6.12
C ARG A 56 13.31 22.24 -5.84
N ARG A 57 12.66 21.33 -6.58
CA ARG A 57 12.83 19.88 -6.45
C ARG A 57 14.19 19.39 -6.94
N ALA A 58 14.78 20.08 -7.92
CA ALA A 58 16.13 19.84 -8.41
C ALA A 58 17.23 20.48 -7.53
N GLU A 59 16.87 21.15 -6.43
CA GLU A 59 17.80 21.86 -5.53
C GLU A 59 18.68 22.89 -6.26
N ILE A 60 18.10 23.58 -7.25
CA ILE A 60 18.75 24.67 -7.97
C ILE A 60 18.03 25.98 -7.69
N SER A 61 18.75 27.12 -7.84
CA SER A 61 18.11 28.43 -7.70
C SER A 61 16.96 28.57 -8.70
N PRO A 62 15.78 29.08 -8.30
CA PRO A 62 14.64 29.27 -9.20
C PRO A 62 14.99 30.07 -10.45
N SER A 63 15.88 31.06 -10.34
CA SER A 63 16.34 31.89 -11.45
C SER A 63 17.20 31.14 -12.48
N THR A 64 17.75 29.98 -12.14
CA THR A 64 18.67 29.21 -13.00
C THR A 64 18.01 28.83 -14.32
N LEU A 65 16.76 28.35 -14.28
CA LEU A 65 16.03 27.93 -15.48
C LEU A 65 15.51 29.10 -16.32
N PHE A 66 15.59 30.34 -15.81
CA PHE A 66 15.30 31.57 -16.56
C PHE A 66 16.57 32.22 -17.11
N SER A 67 17.75 31.72 -16.73
CA SER A 67 19.01 32.29 -17.19
C SER A 67 19.23 32.02 -18.69
N PRO A 68 19.82 32.98 -19.44
CA PRO A 68 20.12 32.78 -20.87
C PRO A 68 20.97 31.53 -21.14
N LYS A 69 21.88 31.20 -20.21
CA LYS A 69 22.77 30.05 -20.31
C LYS A 69 22.02 28.71 -20.26
N GLN A 70 20.88 28.65 -19.59
CA GLN A 70 20.05 27.44 -19.43
C GLN A 70 18.71 27.55 -20.14
N ARG A 71 18.59 28.43 -21.13
CA ARG A 71 17.34 28.68 -21.84
C ARG A 71 16.74 27.41 -22.44
N ALA A 72 17.55 26.64 -23.15
CA ALA A 72 17.10 25.38 -23.78
C ALA A 72 16.53 24.38 -22.75
N LEU A 73 17.21 24.21 -21.61
CA LEU A 73 16.71 23.36 -20.52
C LEU A 73 15.43 23.94 -19.91
N GLY A 74 15.40 25.25 -19.70
CA GLY A 74 14.23 25.95 -19.18
C GLY A 74 13.01 25.87 -20.08
N ASP A 75 13.19 25.88 -21.39
CA ASP A 75 12.13 25.74 -22.38
C ASP A 75 11.62 24.29 -22.44
N ARG A 76 12.52 23.30 -22.32
CA ARG A 76 12.15 21.88 -22.19
C ARG A 76 11.32 21.61 -20.94
N VAL A 77 11.69 22.21 -19.80
CA VAL A 77 10.90 22.10 -18.56
C VAL A 77 9.54 22.75 -18.72
N LEU A 78 9.47 23.92 -19.37
CA LEU A 78 8.21 24.60 -19.62
C LEU A 78 7.28 23.74 -20.47
N GLN A 79 7.77 23.22 -21.60
CA GLN A 79 6.99 22.33 -22.46
C GLN A 79 6.50 21.10 -21.71
N TRP A 80 7.34 20.49 -20.87
CA TRP A 80 6.93 19.34 -20.07
C TRP A 80 5.84 19.69 -19.04
N VAL A 81 5.92 20.86 -18.40
CA VAL A 81 4.85 21.33 -17.50
C VAL A 81 3.55 21.53 -18.28
N GLU A 82 3.62 22.17 -19.45
CA GLU A 82 2.44 22.37 -20.32
C GLU A 82 1.83 21.03 -20.78
N ASP A 83 2.68 20.05 -21.13
CA ASP A 83 2.25 18.71 -21.50
C ASP A 83 1.57 17.99 -20.31
N LEU A 84 2.05 18.19 -19.08
CA LEU A 84 1.40 17.66 -17.88
C LEU A 84 0.03 18.34 -17.66
N GLU A 85 -0.04 19.67 -17.84
CA GLU A 85 -1.28 20.43 -17.75
C GLU A 85 -2.32 19.93 -18.76
N GLN A 86 -1.90 19.66 -20.01
CA GLN A 86 -2.78 19.14 -21.06
C GLN A 86 -3.19 17.68 -20.81
N LYS A 87 -2.24 16.79 -20.49
CA LYS A 87 -2.51 15.36 -20.28
C LYS A 87 -3.36 15.08 -19.05
N ALA A 88 -3.16 15.84 -17.99
CA ALA A 88 -3.84 15.61 -16.72
C ALA A 88 -5.02 16.57 -16.49
N GLY A 89 -5.32 17.49 -17.42
CA GLY A 89 -6.27 18.57 -17.18
C GLY A 89 -5.85 19.44 -15.98
N THR A 90 -4.54 19.50 -15.70
CA THR A 90 -3.93 20.06 -14.47
C THR A 90 -3.51 21.53 -14.59
N GLY A 91 -4.02 22.24 -15.59
CA GLY A 91 -4.22 23.67 -15.40
C GLY A 91 -5.01 23.89 -14.10
N ARG A 92 -4.93 25.07 -13.49
CA ARG A 92 -5.56 25.48 -12.21
C ARG A 92 -7.05 25.06 -11.97
N MET A 93 -7.69 24.45 -12.96
CA MET A 93 -8.86 23.57 -12.86
C MET A 93 -8.61 22.32 -11.99
N ARG A 94 -9.10 22.43 -10.76
CA ARG A 94 -9.79 21.36 -10.03
C ARG A 94 -8.98 20.09 -9.76
N VAL A 95 -8.40 20.09 -8.58
CA VAL A 95 -8.67 19.11 -7.51
C VAL A 95 -10.10 18.52 -7.65
N GLN A 96 -10.32 17.57 -8.58
CA GLN A 96 -11.61 16.93 -8.79
C GLN A 96 -11.81 15.71 -7.86
N ARG A 97 -10.83 15.42 -7.01
CA ARG A 97 -11.06 14.80 -5.70
C ARG A 97 -10.83 15.84 -4.63
N THR A 98 -11.90 16.50 -4.21
CA THR A 98 -11.85 17.41 -3.08
C THR A 98 -11.30 16.66 -1.86
N TYR A 99 -10.69 17.36 -0.91
CA TYR A 99 -10.29 16.76 0.37
C TYR A 99 -11.45 15.97 1.01
N ALA A 100 -12.69 16.42 0.82
CA ALA A 100 -13.90 15.73 1.26
C ALA A 100 -14.08 14.35 0.59
N GLN A 101 -13.81 14.23 -0.71
CA GLN A 101 -13.96 12.96 -1.43
C GLN A 101 -12.91 11.94 -1.00
N ARG A 102 -11.67 12.39 -0.79
CA ARG A 102 -10.63 11.54 -0.18
C ARG A 102 -10.99 11.16 1.26
N ALA A 103 -11.51 12.09 2.05
CA ALA A 103 -11.94 11.77 3.41
C ALA A 103 -13.07 10.72 3.41
N GLU A 104 -14.01 10.79 2.47
CA GLU A 104 -15.08 9.79 2.35
C GLU A 104 -14.56 8.44 1.87
N ASP A 105 -13.60 8.40 0.93
CA ASP A 105 -12.94 7.16 0.52
C ASP A 105 -12.26 6.49 1.73
N TRP A 106 -11.47 7.26 2.50
CA TRP A 106 -10.78 6.75 3.69
C TRP A 106 -11.76 6.28 4.77
N LYS A 107 -12.87 6.99 4.96
CA LYS A 107 -13.94 6.58 5.88
C LYS A 107 -14.60 5.29 5.41
N THR A 108 -14.83 5.13 4.11
CA THR A 108 -15.40 3.90 3.53
C THR A 108 -14.49 2.70 3.77
N GLU A 109 -13.20 2.85 3.48
CA GLU A 109 -12.19 1.81 3.73
C GLU A 109 -12.09 1.46 5.23
N TYR A 110 -12.08 2.48 6.09
CA TYR A 110 -12.05 2.28 7.54
C TYR A 110 -13.27 1.50 8.04
N LEU A 111 -14.47 1.87 7.57
CA LEU A 111 -15.70 1.17 7.94
C LEU A 111 -15.68 -0.29 7.44
N ALA A 112 -15.17 -0.54 6.24
CA ALA A 112 -15.01 -1.90 5.72
C ALA A 112 -14.07 -2.75 6.59
N ILE A 113 -12.95 -2.17 7.06
CA ILE A 113 -12.02 -2.84 7.98
C ILE A 113 -12.72 -3.17 9.31
N VAL A 114 -13.46 -2.22 9.90
CA VAL A 114 -14.19 -2.43 11.15
C VAL A 114 -15.23 -3.53 11.01
N ASP A 115 -15.98 -3.55 9.91
CA ASP A 115 -17.00 -4.57 9.67
C ASP A 115 -16.37 -5.96 9.45
N ASN A 116 -15.24 -6.04 8.74
CA ASN A 116 -14.50 -7.28 8.59
C ASN A 116 -13.95 -7.79 9.92
N TYR A 117 -13.43 -6.90 10.76
CA TYR A 117 -12.97 -7.25 12.10
C TYR A 117 -14.11 -7.81 12.97
N ARG A 118 -15.27 -7.15 12.96
CA ARG A 118 -16.48 -7.65 13.67
C ARG A 118 -16.90 -9.03 13.18
N LYS A 119 -16.89 -9.26 11.86
CA LYS A 119 -17.20 -10.58 11.28
C LYS A 119 -16.19 -11.63 11.73
N SER A 120 -14.89 -11.30 11.74
CA SER A 120 -13.88 -12.26 12.20
C SER A 120 -14.00 -12.60 13.68
N GLU A 121 -14.34 -11.64 14.53
CA GLU A 121 -14.59 -11.88 15.96
C GLU A 121 -15.80 -12.82 16.16
N LEU A 122 -16.89 -12.59 15.42
CA LEU A 122 -18.06 -13.47 15.48
C LEU A 122 -17.75 -14.90 14.98
N LEU A 123 -16.98 -15.03 13.90
CA LEU A 123 -16.54 -16.32 13.40
C LEU A 123 -15.64 -17.05 14.40
N LEU A 124 -14.74 -16.32 15.06
CA LEU A 124 -13.88 -16.86 16.10
C LEU A 124 -14.71 -17.38 17.28
N GLN A 125 -15.71 -16.62 17.72
CA GLN A 125 -16.60 -17.03 18.80
C GLN A 125 -17.41 -18.30 18.43
N SER A 126 -17.92 -18.38 17.20
CA SER A 126 -18.62 -19.59 16.71
C SER A 126 -17.69 -20.80 16.71
N ALA A 127 -16.48 -20.65 16.16
CA ALA A 127 -15.50 -21.73 16.09
C ALA A 127 -15.05 -22.20 17.48
N GLN A 128 -14.95 -21.28 18.46
CA GLN A 128 -14.67 -21.62 19.84
C GLN A 128 -15.81 -22.43 20.48
N SER A 129 -17.07 -22.04 20.25
CA SER A 129 -18.22 -22.80 20.73
C SER A 129 -18.26 -24.21 20.15
N GLU A 130 -18.07 -24.34 18.83
CA GLU A 130 -18.03 -25.64 18.14
C GLU A 130 -16.90 -26.53 18.67
N ARG A 131 -15.72 -25.95 18.93
CA ARG A 131 -14.60 -26.66 19.54
C ARG A 131 -14.96 -27.18 20.94
N ASP A 132 -15.57 -26.34 21.77
CA ASP A 132 -15.89 -26.68 23.15
C ASP A 132 -16.98 -27.77 23.21
N GLU A 133 -17.97 -27.71 22.31
CA GLU A 133 -18.97 -28.77 22.12
C GLU A 133 -18.33 -30.10 21.66
N ALA A 134 -17.41 -30.04 20.69
CA ALA A 134 -16.69 -31.22 20.21
C ALA A 134 -15.83 -31.85 21.31
N LEU A 135 -15.15 -31.03 22.13
CA LEU A 135 -14.38 -31.51 23.27
C LEU A 135 -15.26 -32.20 24.31
N ALA A 136 -16.41 -31.61 24.65
CA ALA A 136 -17.36 -32.22 25.57
C ALA A 136 -17.89 -33.57 25.05
N LEU A 137 -18.16 -33.67 23.75
CA LEU A 137 -18.59 -34.93 23.13
C LEU A 137 -17.49 -36.00 23.17
N VAL A 138 -16.24 -35.63 22.88
CA VAL A 138 -15.10 -36.55 22.95
C VAL A 138 -14.93 -37.10 24.36
N GLU A 139 -15.00 -36.26 25.39
CA GLU A 139 -14.89 -36.71 26.77
C GLU A 139 -16.04 -37.63 27.18
N LYS A 140 -17.28 -37.32 26.75
CA LYS A 140 -18.43 -38.22 26.95
C LYS A 140 -18.21 -39.59 26.30
N LEU A 141 -17.81 -39.62 25.03
CA LEU A 141 -17.59 -40.87 24.28
C LEU A 141 -16.42 -41.67 24.85
N LYS A 142 -15.38 -41.03 25.38
CA LYS A 142 -14.29 -41.71 26.10
C LYS A 142 -14.81 -42.38 27.38
N ALA A 143 -15.62 -41.69 28.17
CA ALA A 143 -16.21 -42.23 29.38
C ALA A 143 -17.14 -43.43 29.08
N GLU A 144 -17.99 -43.30 28.06
CA GLU A 144 -18.87 -44.37 27.60
C GLU A 144 -18.08 -45.59 27.10
N ASN A 145 -17.03 -45.38 26.29
CA ASN A 145 -16.16 -46.45 25.84
C ASN A 145 -15.46 -47.16 27.01
N ALA A 146 -14.94 -46.40 27.98
CA ALA A 146 -14.31 -46.97 29.16
C ALA A 146 -15.30 -47.84 29.98
N ALA A 147 -16.54 -47.37 30.15
CA ALA A 147 -17.59 -48.12 30.82
C ALA A 147 -17.96 -49.41 30.06
N LEU A 148 -18.10 -49.33 28.74
CA LEU A 148 -18.40 -50.50 27.89
C LEU A 148 -17.27 -51.53 27.91
N ILE A 149 -16.01 -51.08 27.86
CA ILE A 149 -14.85 -51.96 27.97
C ILE A 149 -14.86 -52.70 29.32
N GLU A 150 -15.16 -52.01 30.42
CA GLU A 150 -15.24 -52.67 31.73
C GLU A 150 -16.42 -53.65 31.82
N GLN A 151 -17.59 -53.31 31.26
CA GLN A 151 -18.71 -54.24 31.17
C GLN A 151 -18.35 -55.51 30.38
N LEU A 152 -17.70 -55.36 29.23
CA LEU A 152 -17.22 -56.49 28.43
C LEU A 152 -16.20 -57.35 29.20
N ARG A 153 -15.32 -56.72 29.99
CA ARG A 153 -14.35 -57.42 30.84
C ARG A 153 -15.05 -58.27 31.91
N ILE A 154 -16.08 -57.72 32.56
CA ILE A 154 -16.87 -58.43 33.59
C ILE A 154 -17.67 -59.60 33.00
N VAL A 155 -18.28 -59.40 31.82
CA VAL A 155 -19.04 -60.46 31.13
C VAL A 155 -18.09 -61.54 30.60
N GLY A 156 -16.94 -61.17 30.03
CA GLY A 156 -15.95 -62.13 29.52
C GLY A 156 -15.24 -62.96 30.60
N THR A 157 -15.17 -62.46 31.83
CA THR A 157 -14.68 -63.22 33.00
C THR A 157 -15.76 -64.09 33.66
N SER A 158 -17.04 -63.80 33.39
CA SER A 158 -18.18 -64.58 33.89
C SER A 158 -18.47 -65.76 32.97
N LYS A 159 -18.04 -66.97 33.37
CA LYS A 159 -18.22 -68.26 32.66
C LYS A 159 -19.68 -68.77 32.56
N ILE A 160 -20.69 -67.91 32.52
CA ILE A 160 -22.11 -68.32 32.54
C ILE A 160 -22.86 -67.69 31.35
N THR A 161 -22.93 -68.43 30.24
CA THR A 161 -23.92 -68.19 29.19
C THR A 161 -25.21 -68.93 29.55
N SER A 162 -26.15 -68.25 30.20
CA SER A 162 -27.51 -68.77 30.40
C SER A 162 -28.31 -68.53 29.11
N PHE A 163 -28.64 -69.59 28.38
CA PHE A 163 -29.60 -69.53 27.27
C PHE A 163 -31.03 -69.56 27.82
N PRO A 164 -31.89 -68.57 27.49
CA PRO A 164 -33.28 -68.62 27.90
C PRO A 164 -34.02 -69.76 27.17
N LYS A 165 -34.54 -70.71 27.95
CA LYS A 165 -35.39 -71.80 27.44
C LYS A 165 -36.70 -71.20 26.90
N ARG A 166 -36.92 -71.30 25.58
CA ARG A 166 -38.23 -70.99 24.97
C ARG A 166 -39.31 -71.84 25.64
N LYS A 167 -40.32 -71.19 26.22
CA LYS A 167 -41.57 -71.85 26.61
C LYS A 167 -42.46 -71.94 25.36
N ASN A 168 -42.88 -73.17 25.05
CA ASN A 168 -43.97 -73.47 24.10
C ASN A 168 -45.29 -72.86 24.58
#